data_AF-A0A1F9A9C9-F1
#
_entry.id   AF-A0A1F9A9C9-F1
#
_cell.length_a   1.000
_cell.length_b   1.000
_cell.length_c   1.000
_cell.angle_alpha   90.00
_cell.angle_beta   90.00
_cell.angle_gamma   90.00
#
_symmetry.space_group_name_H-M   'P 1'
#
loop_
_entity.id
_entity.type
_entity.pdbx_description
1 polymer ?
#
loop_
_entity_poly.entity_id
_entity_poly.type
_entity_poly.pdbx_seq_one_letter_code
_entity_poly.pdbx_strand_id
1 'polypeptide(L)'
;MNNSRNRIIEEIAGAIDIPDSAYEKAQARYKDLGGWFGRKEARCYAFGPHICSQGSFRLGTVIRPVDEDGEYDLDMGCRLNIGIAKSTHTQQRLKELVGADLEDYRIARGINDKQEEKHRCWRLKYADILKFHLDIVPSIPETPANRRLIQEAMIRTGASAGLAVLVANLTGAITDNRMWNYRIIDDGWRLSNSEGFARWFESRIRLEKALMERLALQARAAKLDELPAYKWKSPLQRCVQLLKRHRDIMFADDPEGRPASIIITTLSAMAYMGEAEIADALERILSGTESLINPYSPRVPNPVNPDEDFADRWTDQALGNKNLEANFWSWLRQAKLDFETVGKQRNPELIVEAARAKLGVSLNADDLKTKLGIGSKGDLLKPAAVPAGLKFPDKPLIPKKPAGFA
;
A
#
# COMPACT_ATOMS: atom_id res chain seq x y z
N MET A 1 -22.92 -9.39 12.96
CA MET A 1 -22.17 -10.37 12.13
C MET A 1 -20.98 -9.74 11.43
N ASN A 2 -21.07 -8.48 10.92
CA ASN A 2 -19.96 -7.83 10.21
C ASN A 2 -18.71 -7.53 11.08
N ASN A 3 -18.91 -7.23 12.38
CA ASN A 3 -17.82 -6.86 13.30
C ASN A 3 -16.77 -7.98 13.50
N SER A 4 -17.20 -9.26 13.58
CA SER A 4 -16.25 -10.38 13.73
C SER A 4 -15.43 -10.62 12.47
N ARG A 5 -16.00 -10.41 11.28
CA ARG A 5 -15.30 -10.52 10.00
C ARG A 5 -14.19 -9.47 9.90
N ASN A 6 -14.53 -8.21 10.17
CA ASN A 6 -13.57 -7.13 10.06
C ASN A 6 -12.39 -7.30 11.03
N ARG A 7 -12.65 -7.67 12.29
CA ARG A 7 -11.58 -7.94 13.27
C ARG A 7 -10.58 -9.00 12.83
N ILE A 8 -11.05 -10.09 12.20
CA ILE A 8 -10.15 -11.14 11.68
C ILE A 8 -9.19 -10.54 10.64
N ILE A 9 -9.75 -9.77 9.70
CA ILE A 9 -8.98 -9.14 8.63
C ILE A 9 -8.03 -8.08 9.18
N GLU A 10 -8.43 -7.32 10.21
CA GLU A 10 -7.58 -6.35 10.91
C GLU A 10 -6.37 -7.01 11.58
N GLU A 11 -6.58 -8.12 12.28
CA GLU A 11 -5.49 -8.84 12.96
C GLU A 11 -4.47 -9.38 11.95
N ILE A 12 -4.95 -9.95 10.84
CA ILE A 12 -4.10 -10.38 9.73
C ILE A 12 -3.36 -9.19 9.13
N ALA A 13 -4.03 -8.07 8.90
CA ALA A 13 -3.43 -6.87 8.31
C ALA A 13 -2.39 -6.23 9.24
N GLY A 14 -2.57 -6.31 10.55
CA GLY A 14 -1.57 -5.89 11.54
C GLY A 14 -0.32 -6.76 11.51
N ALA A 15 -0.46 -8.07 11.30
CA ALA A 15 0.67 -9.00 11.28
C ALA A 15 1.60 -8.85 10.06
N ILE A 16 1.11 -8.28 8.94
CA ILE A 16 1.90 -8.03 7.73
C ILE A 16 2.63 -6.67 7.74
N ASP A 17 2.40 -5.85 8.76
CA ASP A 17 3.00 -4.52 8.83
C ASP A 17 4.52 -4.57 9.01
N ILE A 18 5.17 -3.55 8.46
CA ILE A 18 6.58 -3.30 8.70
C ILE A 18 6.74 -2.64 10.07
N PRO A 19 7.85 -2.88 10.79
CA PRO A 19 8.09 -2.21 12.07
C PRO A 19 8.24 -0.69 11.89
N ASP A 20 7.87 0.09 12.92
CA ASP A 20 8.02 1.56 12.94
C ASP A 20 9.46 1.99 12.59
N SER A 21 10.46 1.24 13.06
CA SER A 21 11.88 1.47 12.77
C SER A 21 12.21 1.41 11.28
N ALA A 22 11.49 0.61 10.48
CA ALA A 22 11.69 0.57 9.04
C ALA A 22 11.17 1.84 8.35
N TYR A 23 10.04 2.40 8.81
CA TYR A 23 9.53 3.70 8.33
C TYR A 23 10.45 4.85 8.71
N GLU A 24 10.90 4.89 9.96
CA GLU A 24 11.82 5.91 10.45
C GLU A 24 13.12 5.91 9.65
N LYS A 25 13.66 4.70 9.38
CA LYS A 25 14.87 4.53 8.58
C LYS A 25 14.69 4.94 7.13
N ALA A 26 13.58 4.56 6.51
CA ALA A 26 13.24 5.01 5.16
C ALA A 26 13.15 6.55 5.07
N GLN A 27 12.48 7.18 6.05
CA GLN A 27 12.35 8.63 6.10
C GLN A 27 13.71 9.31 6.33
N ALA A 28 14.55 8.79 7.23
CA ALA A 28 15.88 9.32 7.49
C ALA A 28 16.75 9.32 6.23
N ARG A 29 16.74 8.22 5.46
CA ARG A 29 17.48 8.10 4.20
C ARG A 29 16.96 9.04 3.12
N TYR A 30 15.63 9.17 3.00
CA TYR A 30 15.02 10.15 2.09
C TYR A 30 15.49 11.58 2.41
N LYS A 31 15.45 11.97 3.69
CA LYS A 31 15.90 13.29 4.15
C LYS A 31 17.39 13.51 3.91
N ASP A 32 18.23 12.51 4.19
CA ASP A 32 19.67 12.59 3.98
C ASP A 32 20.03 12.71 2.49
N LEU A 33 19.41 11.90 1.62
CA LEU A 33 19.63 11.99 0.18
C LEU A 33 19.13 13.33 -0.39
N GLY A 34 17.94 13.78 0.01
CA GLY A 34 17.43 15.10 -0.37
C GLY A 34 18.36 16.23 0.08
N GLY A 35 18.86 16.15 1.31
CA GLY A 35 19.85 17.08 1.85
C GLY A 35 21.22 17.01 1.16
N TRP A 36 21.59 15.87 0.58
CA TRP A 36 22.81 15.70 -0.21
C TRP A 36 22.72 16.41 -1.57
N PHE A 37 21.65 16.14 -2.33
CA PHE A 37 21.43 16.75 -3.65
C PHE A 37 21.16 18.26 -3.55
N GLY A 38 20.72 18.75 -2.39
CA GLY A 38 20.55 20.19 -2.11
C GLY A 38 21.83 20.96 -1.78
N ARG A 39 23.02 20.33 -1.83
CA ARG A 39 24.32 20.96 -1.52
C ARG A 39 24.93 21.61 -2.75
N LYS A 40 25.65 22.72 -2.58
CA LYS A 40 26.29 23.45 -3.71
C LYS A 40 27.33 22.62 -4.44
N GLU A 41 27.91 21.65 -3.75
CA GLU A 41 28.93 20.73 -4.25
C GLU A 41 28.33 19.64 -5.16
N ALA A 42 27.02 19.36 -5.06
CA ALA A 42 26.35 18.42 -5.93
C ALA A 42 26.24 19.00 -7.35
N ARG A 43 26.58 18.22 -8.38
CA ARG A 43 26.53 18.65 -9.78
C ARG A 43 25.11 19.03 -10.19
N CYS A 44 24.11 18.32 -9.65
CA CYS A 44 22.70 18.56 -9.88
C CYS A 44 22.20 19.88 -9.27
N TYR A 45 22.92 20.48 -8.32
CA TYR A 45 22.44 21.64 -7.54
C TYR A 45 22.00 22.81 -8.43
N ALA A 46 22.81 23.13 -9.44
CA ALA A 46 22.54 24.22 -10.38
C ALA A 46 21.26 23.99 -11.22
N PHE A 47 20.77 22.76 -11.28
CA PHE A 47 19.58 22.38 -12.04
C PHE A 47 18.31 22.27 -11.18
N GLY A 48 18.36 22.73 -9.93
CA GLY A 48 17.22 22.76 -9.01
C GLY A 48 16.66 21.36 -8.71
N PRO A 49 17.45 20.48 -8.08
CA PRO A 49 17.07 19.09 -7.87
C PRO A 49 15.93 19.00 -6.86
N HIS A 50 14.90 18.25 -7.22
CA HIS A 50 13.79 17.89 -6.36
C HIS A 50 13.77 16.38 -6.17
N ILE A 51 14.16 15.94 -4.98
CA ILE A 51 14.06 14.54 -4.56
C ILE A 51 12.65 14.30 -4.03
N CYS A 52 11.97 13.29 -4.54
CA CYS A 52 10.63 12.90 -4.09
C CYS A 52 10.55 11.40 -3.81
N SER A 53 9.90 11.01 -2.72
CA SER A 53 9.62 9.60 -2.42
C SER A 53 8.50 9.07 -3.32
N GLN A 54 8.62 7.82 -3.75
CA GLN A 54 7.68 7.15 -4.65
C GLN A 54 7.30 5.77 -4.10
N GLY A 55 6.54 5.02 -4.91
CA GLY A 55 6.27 3.61 -4.67
C GLY A 55 5.56 3.32 -3.35
N SER A 56 5.82 2.12 -2.81
CA SER A 56 5.00 1.57 -1.73
C SER A 56 5.13 2.32 -0.41
N PHE A 57 6.30 2.90 -0.11
CA PHE A 57 6.49 3.77 1.05
C PHE A 57 5.68 5.05 0.91
N ARG A 58 5.73 5.73 -0.25
CA ARG A 58 4.98 6.97 -0.48
C ARG A 58 3.46 6.77 -0.38
N LEU A 59 2.98 5.61 -0.81
CA LEU A 59 1.56 5.25 -0.78
C LEU A 59 1.10 4.69 0.58
N GLY A 60 2.02 4.37 1.49
CA GLY A 60 1.71 3.69 2.76
C GLY A 60 1.28 2.23 2.58
N THR A 61 1.65 1.59 1.47
CA THR A 61 1.26 0.22 1.09
C THR A 61 2.45 -0.75 1.07
N VAL A 62 3.58 -0.36 1.65
CA VAL A 62 4.73 -1.24 1.87
C VAL A 62 4.33 -2.42 2.76
N ILE A 63 4.88 -3.60 2.45
CA ILE A 63 4.67 -4.85 3.19
C ILE A 63 6.02 -5.45 3.55
N ARG A 64 6.05 -6.26 4.61
CA ARG A 64 7.24 -7.04 4.94
C ARG A 64 7.54 -8.02 3.81
N PRO A 65 8.81 -8.16 3.39
CA PRO A 65 9.23 -9.27 2.53
C PRO A 65 8.78 -10.63 3.08
N VAL A 66 8.60 -11.61 2.21
CA VAL A 66 8.26 -12.98 2.63
C VAL A 66 9.47 -13.63 3.29
N ASP A 67 10.63 -13.48 2.68
CA ASP A 67 11.88 -14.03 3.17
C ASP A 67 12.50 -13.13 4.23
N GLU A 68 13.12 -13.75 5.26
CA GLU A 68 13.80 -13.02 6.34
C GLU A 68 14.98 -12.19 5.83
N ASP A 69 15.59 -12.62 4.72
CA ASP A 69 16.67 -11.92 4.02
C ASP A 69 16.18 -10.92 2.97
N GLY A 70 14.87 -10.75 2.82
CA GLY A 70 14.27 -9.89 1.81
C GLY A 70 14.58 -8.41 2.02
N GLU A 71 14.64 -7.68 0.92
CA GLU A 71 14.96 -6.25 0.92
C GLU A 71 13.70 -5.38 0.81
N TYR A 72 13.70 -4.25 1.51
CA TYR A 72 12.71 -3.20 1.33
C TYR A 72 13.10 -2.28 0.17
N ASP A 73 12.13 -1.95 -0.67
CA ASP A 73 12.32 -1.05 -1.82
C ASP A 73 12.07 0.41 -1.44
N LEU A 74 13.07 1.28 -1.59
CA LEU A 74 12.96 2.73 -1.46
C LEU A 74 12.99 3.39 -2.84
N ASP A 75 11.81 3.56 -3.42
CA ASP A 75 11.66 4.27 -4.68
C ASP A 75 11.75 5.79 -4.48
N MET A 76 12.61 6.45 -5.26
CA MET A 76 12.79 7.90 -5.28
C MET A 76 12.85 8.44 -6.71
N GLY A 77 12.40 9.68 -6.88
CA GLY A 77 12.63 10.46 -8.09
C GLY A 77 13.63 11.57 -7.83
N CYS A 78 14.45 11.87 -8.84
CA CYS A 78 15.26 13.08 -8.88
C CYS A 78 14.82 13.91 -10.08
N ARG A 79 14.06 14.98 -9.83
CA ARG A 79 13.61 15.90 -10.88
C ARG A 79 14.51 17.13 -10.92
N LEU A 80 15.19 17.33 -12.04
CA LEU A 80 15.98 18.54 -12.28
C LEU A 80 15.08 19.58 -12.93
N ASN A 81 14.66 20.59 -12.16
CA ASN A 81 13.57 21.49 -12.55
C ASN A 81 13.96 22.59 -13.54
N ILE A 82 15.25 22.91 -13.66
CA ILE A 82 15.74 24.01 -14.49
C ILE A 82 16.98 23.61 -15.29
N GLY A 83 17.24 24.31 -16.40
CA GLY A 83 18.47 24.21 -17.19
C GLY A 83 18.60 22.97 -18.08
N ILE A 84 17.82 21.92 -17.86
CA ILE A 84 17.83 20.68 -18.66
C ILE A 84 16.50 20.53 -19.39
N ALA A 85 16.58 20.31 -20.70
CA ALA A 85 15.43 20.06 -21.58
C ALA A 85 15.77 18.93 -22.56
N LYS A 86 14.73 18.28 -23.10
CA LYS A 86 14.86 17.22 -24.12
C LYS A 86 15.58 17.69 -25.39
N SER A 87 15.49 18.99 -25.70
CA SER A 87 16.15 19.64 -26.82
C SER A 87 17.62 19.98 -26.59
N THR A 88 18.12 19.88 -25.35
CA THR A 88 19.50 20.25 -24.99
C THR A 88 20.32 19.09 -24.44
N HIS A 89 19.66 18.08 -23.88
CA HIS A 89 20.30 16.94 -23.24
C HIS A 89 19.71 15.63 -23.73
N THR A 90 20.52 14.58 -23.66
CA THR A 90 20.09 13.21 -23.89
C THR A 90 19.65 12.58 -22.56
N GLN A 91 18.89 11.49 -22.62
CA GLN A 91 18.54 10.72 -21.43
C GLN A 91 19.79 10.20 -20.72
N GLN A 92 20.80 9.77 -21.50
CA GLN A 92 22.09 9.34 -20.98
C GLN A 92 22.77 10.41 -20.12
N ARG A 93 22.90 11.64 -20.64
CA ARG A 93 23.56 12.73 -19.90
C ARG A 93 22.84 13.06 -18.59
N LEU A 94 21.50 13.08 -18.62
CA LEU A 94 20.71 13.26 -17.39
C LEU A 94 20.97 12.13 -16.39
N LYS A 95 21.00 10.88 -16.86
CA LYS A 95 21.22 9.71 -16.02
C LYS A 95 22.61 9.73 -15.40
N GLU A 96 23.64 10.01 -16.18
CA GLU A 96 25.03 10.12 -15.72
C GLU A 96 25.20 11.23 -14.69
N LEU A 97 24.54 12.39 -14.90
CA LEU A 97 24.61 13.52 -13.96
C LEU A 97 24.06 13.16 -12.58
N VAL A 98 22.88 12.54 -12.52
CA VAL A 98 22.29 12.08 -11.26
C VAL A 98 23.10 10.92 -10.65
N GLY A 99 23.60 10.02 -11.49
CA GLY A 99 24.43 8.89 -11.06
C GLY A 99 25.77 9.33 -10.45
N ALA A 100 26.37 10.42 -10.95
CA ALA A 100 27.61 10.94 -10.39
C ALA A 100 27.41 11.50 -8.97
N ASP A 101 26.33 12.24 -8.72
CA ASP A 101 26.03 12.75 -7.37
C ASP A 101 25.60 11.62 -6.41
N LEU A 102 24.95 10.57 -6.92
CA LEU A 102 24.61 9.38 -6.14
C LEU A 102 25.86 8.58 -5.77
N GLU A 103 26.86 8.51 -6.66
CA GLU A 103 28.14 7.87 -6.37
C GLU A 103 28.93 8.65 -5.32
N ASP A 104 28.96 9.98 -5.41
CA ASP A 104 29.60 10.81 -4.39
C ASP A 104 28.89 10.67 -3.04
N TYR A 105 27.54 10.59 -3.05
CA TYR A 105 26.75 10.28 -1.86
C TYR A 105 27.15 8.93 -1.24
N ARG A 106 27.23 7.89 -2.08
CA ARG A 106 27.60 6.53 -1.68
C ARG A 106 28.96 6.52 -0.97
N ILE A 107 29.97 7.17 -1.56
CA ILE A 107 31.32 7.28 -1.01
C ILE A 107 31.28 8.04 0.32
N ALA A 108 30.61 9.20 0.37
CA ALA A 108 30.56 10.04 1.56
C ALA A 108 29.76 9.43 2.73
N ARG A 109 28.95 8.39 2.47
CA ARG A 109 28.20 7.64 3.49
C ARG A 109 28.79 6.26 3.78
N GLY A 110 29.92 5.92 3.15
CA GLY A 110 30.58 4.62 3.36
C GLY A 110 29.71 3.43 2.95
N ILE A 111 28.86 3.59 1.93
CA ILE A 111 28.02 2.50 1.42
C ILE A 111 28.91 1.62 0.53
N ASN A 112 29.19 0.39 0.97
CA ASN A 112 30.20 -0.48 0.36
C ASN A 112 29.85 -0.92 -1.07
N ASP A 113 28.61 -1.39 -1.28
CA ASP A 113 28.16 -1.89 -2.57
C ASP A 113 28.10 -0.75 -3.58
N LYS A 114 28.73 -0.95 -4.74
CA LYS A 114 28.66 0.01 -5.86
C LYS A 114 27.22 0.24 -6.29
N GLN A 115 26.94 1.45 -6.76
CA GLN A 115 25.66 1.70 -7.42
C GLN A 115 25.53 0.85 -8.68
N GLU A 116 24.32 0.35 -8.92
CA GLU A 116 23.98 -0.45 -10.09
C GLU A 116 23.13 0.38 -11.05
N GLU A 117 23.49 0.36 -12.34
CA GLU A 117 22.64 0.95 -13.37
C GLU A 117 21.49 -0.01 -13.72
N LYS A 118 20.25 0.37 -13.39
CA LYS A 118 19.04 -0.30 -13.89
C LYS A 118 18.51 0.44 -15.12
N HIS A 119 17.51 -0.08 -15.81
CA HIS A 119 17.06 0.55 -17.06
C HIS A 119 16.66 2.02 -16.91
N ARG A 120 15.89 2.34 -15.87
CA ARG A 120 15.32 3.69 -15.64
C ARG A 120 15.93 4.44 -14.45
N CYS A 121 16.59 3.74 -13.54
CA CYS A 121 17.08 4.28 -12.28
C CYS A 121 18.53 3.86 -12.03
N TRP A 122 19.13 4.50 -11.04
CA TRP A 122 20.28 3.99 -10.32
C TRP A 122 19.82 3.31 -9.04
N ARG A 123 20.45 2.20 -8.69
CA ARG A 123 20.16 1.44 -7.48
C ARG A 123 21.34 1.46 -6.52
N LEU A 124 21.11 1.83 -5.26
CA LEU A 124 22.03 1.67 -4.15
C LEU A 124 21.54 0.59 -3.20
N LYS A 125 22.43 -0.30 -2.74
CA LYS A 125 22.11 -1.30 -1.72
C LYS A 125 22.65 -0.88 -0.37
N TYR A 126 21.80 -0.91 0.65
CA TYR A 126 22.19 -0.64 2.04
C TYR A 126 22.34 -1.95 2.80
N ALA A 127 23.56 -2.27 3.22
CA ALA A 127 23.90 -3.43 4.03
C ALA A 127 23.73 -3.16 5.54
N ASP A 128 22.53 -2.74 5.94
CA ASP A 128 22.16 -2.51 7.33
C ASP A 128 21.43 -3.72 7.94
N ILE A 129 21.16 -3.70 9.26
CA ILE A 129 20.30 -4.69 9.97
C ILE A 129 18.97 -4.91 9.23
N LEU A 130 18.35 -3.84 8.74
CA LEU A 130 17.26 -3.90 7.79
C LEU A 130 17.84 -3.67 6.39
N LYS A 131 17.68 -4.65 5.50
CA LYS A 131 18.18 -4.56 4.13
C LYS A 131 17.22 -3.72 3.29
N PHE A 132 17.76 -2.76 2.56
CA PHE A 132 17.00 -2.00 1.58
C PHE A 132 17.83 -1.84 0.31
N HIS A 133 17.15 -1.72 -0.81
CA HIS A 133 17.69 -1.02 -1.96
C HIS A 133 16.95 0.30 -2.17
N LEU A 134 17.68 1.30 -2.63
CA LEU A 134 17.17 2.61 -2.99
C LEU A 134 17.33 2.80 -4.48
N ASP A 135 16.20 3.04 -5.14
CA ASP A 135 16.15 3.31 -6.57
C ASP A 135 15.87 4.79 -6.78
N ILE A 136 16.72 5.49 -7.54
CA ILE A 136 16.53 6.89 -7.90
C ILE A 136 16.34 7.03 -9.40
N VAL A 137 15.16 7.52 -9.81
CA VAL A 137 14.79 7.75 -11.22
C VAL A 137 15.11 9.20 -11.60
N PRO A 138 16.08 9.44 -12.51
CA PRO A 138 16.33 10.77 -13.05
C PRO A 138 15.17 11.23 -13.95
N SER A 139 14.77 12.48 -13.79
CA SER A 139 13.67 13.08 -14.56
C SER A 139 13.83 14.58 -14.76
N ILE A 140 13.11 15.09 -15.75
CA ILE A 140 12.89 16.52 -15.95
C ILE A 140 11.39 16.82 -16.04
N PRO A 141 10.94 18.03 -15.70
CA PRO A 141 9.55 18.42 -15.88
C PRO A 141 9.12 18.32 -17.35
N GLU A 142 7.91 17.85 -17.60
CA GLU A 142 7.36 17.80 -18.95
C GLU A 142 6.94 19.21 -19.44
N THR A 143 6.82 19.41 -20.74
CA THR A 143 6.38 20.67 -21.35
C THR A 143 4.93 21.04 -20.98
N PRO A 144 4.58 22.34 -20.91
CA PRO A 144 3.20 22.76 -20.67
C PRO A 144 2.19 22.19 -21.68
N ALA A 145 2.59 21.98 -22.93
CA ALA A 145 1.73 21.42 -23.97
C ALA A 145 1.34 19.96 -23.65
N ASN A 146 2.32 19.10 -23.38
CA ASN A 146 2.06 17.70 -23.04
C ASN A 146 1.32 17.54 -21.71
N ARG A 147 1.58 18.41 -20.72
CA ARG A 147 0.79 18.42 -19.47
C ARG A 147 -0.69 18.71 -19.71
N ARG A 148 -1.02 19.61 -20.65
CA ARG A 148 -2.43 19.87 -21.03
C ARG A 148 -3.08 18.65 -21.67
N LEU A 149 -2.38 17.95 -22.56
CA LEU A 149 -2.90 16.72 -23.17
C LEU A 149 -3.20 15.64 -22.11
N ILE A 150 -2.29 15.46 -21.14
CA ILE A 150 -2.51 14.52 -20.02
C ILE A 150 -3.70 14.97 -19.16
N GLN A 151 -3.80 16.25 -18.84
CA GLN A 151 -4.93 16.80 -18.09
C GLN A 151 -6.26 16.52 -18.80
N GLU A 152 -6.35 16.78 -20.11
CA GLU A 152 -7.55 16.53 -20.92
C GLU A 152 -7.90 15.04 -20.96
N ALA A 153 -6.89 14.17 -21.10
CA ALA A 153 -7.07 12.72 -21.04
C ALA A 153 -7.64 12.27 -19.68
N MET A 154 -7.08 12.76 -18.58
CA MET A 154 -7.56 12.45 -17.22
C MET A 154 -9.02 12.88 -17.02
N ILE A 155 -9.39 14.08 -17.49
CA ILE A 155 -10.77 14.58 -17.38
C ILE A 155 -11.72 13.70 -18.18
N ARG A 156 -11.35 13.33 -19.41
CA ARG A 156 -12.13 12.44 -20.28
C ARG A 156 -12.37 11.08 -19.64
N THR A 157 -11.42 10.58 -18.85
CA THR A 157 -11.56 9.31 -18.11
C THR A 157 -12.17 9.46 -16.71
N GLY A 158 -12.71 10.63 -16.37
CA GLY A 158 -13.54 10.83 -15.18
C GLY A 158 -12.84 11.46 -13.97
N ALA A 159 -11.60 11.95 -14.10
CA ALA A 159 -11.00 12.77 -13.03
C ALA A 159 -11.62 14.17 -12.98
N SER A 160 -11.72 14.76 -11.79
CA SER A 160 -12.15 16.16 -11.65
C SER A 160 -11.11 17.10 -12.24
N ALA A 161 -11.56 18.23 -12.81
CA ALA A 161 -10.66 19.21 -13.42
C ALA A 161 -9.55 19.68 -12.46
N GLY A 162 -9.89 19.94 -11.19
CA GLY A 162 -8.92 20.35 -10.18
C GLY A 162 -7.85 19.29 -9.90
N LEU A 163 -8.24 18.01 -9.80
CA LEU A 163 -7.29 16.91 -9.61
C LEU A 163 -6.42 16.71 -10.85
N ALA A 164 -7.01 16.77 -12.04
CA ALA A 164 -6.29 16.61 -13.30
C ALA A 164 -5.21 17.68 -13.47
N VAL A 165 -5.51 18.95 -13.18
CA VAL A 165 -4.50 20.04 -13.21
C VAL A 165 -3.37 19.79 -12.21
N LEU A 166 -3.72 19.47 -10.95
CA LEU A 166 -2.74 19.22 -9.89
C LEU A 166 -1.78 18.09 -10.27
N VAL A 167 -2.32 16.99 -10.77
CA VAL A 167 -1.57 15.78 -11.12
C VAL A 167 -0.76 15.99 -12.38
N ALA A 168 -1.34 16.48 -13.47
CA ALA A 168 -0.65 16.65 -14.75
C ALA A 168 0.54 17.62 -14.65
N ASN A 169 0.49 18.60 -13.75
CA ASN A 169 1.61 19.50 -13.48
C ASN A 169 2.86 18.83 -12.91
N LEU A 170 2.71 17.61 -12.39
CA LEU A 170 3.79 16.82 -11.81
C LEU A 170 4.36 15.79 -12.80
N THR A 171 3.87 15.73 -14.04
CA THR A 171 4.41 14.82 -15.03
C THR A 171 5.87 15.17 -15.34
N GLY A 172 6.72 14.16 -15.33
CA GLY A 172 8.11 14.25 -15.76
C GLY A 172 8.41 13.31 -16.92
N ALA A 173 9.41 13.69 -17.71
CA ALA A 173 10.08 12.78 -18.62
C ALA A 173 11.22 12.08 -17.87
N ILE A 174 11.29 10.75 -17.98
CA ILE A 174 12.28 9.91 -17.28
C ILE A 174 13.29 9.32 -18.25
N THR A 175 14.42 8.87 -17.71
CA THR A 175 15.41 8.11 -18.48
C THR A 175 15.00 6.64 -18.62
N ASP A 176 15.25 6.02 -19.77
CA ASP A 176 15.13 4.56 -19.97
C ASP A 176 16.17 4.10 -21.02
N ASN A 177 17.20 3.38 -20.58
CA ASN A 177 18.33 3.00 -21.43
C ASN A 177 18.02 1.95 -22.50
N ARG A 178 16.77 1.47 -22.54
CA ARG A 178 16.27 0.58 -23.60
C ARG A 178 15.69 1.35 -24.78
N MET A 179 15.45 2.65 -24.65
CA MET A 179 14.90 3.45 -25.74
C MET A 179 15.95 3.71 -26.81
N TRP A 180 15.54 3.62 -28.08
CA TRP A 180 16.40 3.85 -29.24
C TRP A 180 17.06 5.25 -29.21
N ASN A 181 16.38 6.25 -28.63
CA ASN A 181 16.83 7.62 -28.53
C ASN A 181 17.62 7.94 -27.24
N TYR A 182 17.98 6.95 -26.42
CA TYR A 182 18.62 7.18 -25.11
C TYR A 182 19.89 8.04 -25.17
N ARG A 183 20.67 7.90 -26.25
CA ARG A 183 21.96 8.58 -26.46
C ARG A 183 21.91 9.80 -27.38
N ILE A 184 20.74 10.19 -27.87
CA ILE A 184 20.59 11.34 -28.78
C ILE A 184 19.57 12.34 -28.22
N ILE A 185 19.64 13.57 -28.72
CA ILE A 185 18.69 14.63 -28.38
C ILE A 185 17.42 14.37 -29.20
N ASP A 186 16.32 14.11 -28.52
CA ASP A 186 15.02 13.76 -29.10
C ASP A 186 13.93 14.04 -28.06
N ASP A 187 12.72 14.42 -28.50
CA ASP A 187 11.62 14.77 -27.60
C ASP A 187 10.79 13.55 -27.12
N GLY A 188 11.00 12.39 -27.73
CA GLY A 188 10.28 11.13 -27.47
C GLY A 188 10.75 10.39 -26.23
N TRP A 189 10.91 11.08 -25.10
CA TRP A 189 11.24 10.45 -23.82
C TRP A 189 10.01 9.80 -23.18
N ARG A 190 10.21 8.71 -22.44
CA ARG A 190 9.12 8.10 -21.66
C ARG A 190 8.64 9.06 -20.58
N LEU A 191 7.32 9.16 -20.42
CA LEU A 191 6.71 9.94 -19.36
C LEU A 191 6.45 9.09 -18.13
N SER A 192 6.55 9.70 -16.95
CA SER A 192 6.13 9.10 -15.69
C SER A 192 5.68 10.18 -14.72
N ASN A 193 4.72 9.83 -13.86
CA ASN A 193 4.16 10.76 -12.89
C ASN A 193 3.85 10.07 -11.55
N SER A 194 4.90 9.55 -10.92
CA SER A 194 4.82 8.87 -9.62
C SER A 194 4.24 9.73 -8.49
N GLU A 195 4.61 11.02 -8.43
CA GLU A 195 4.06 11.95 -7.44
C GLU A 195 2.58 12.25 -7.74
N GLY A 196 2.23 12.45 -9.00
CA GLY A 196 0.85 12.59 -9.44
C GLY A 196 0.01 11.35 -9.12
N PHE A 197 0.55 10.15 -9.35
CA PHE A 197 -0.08 8.89 -8.98
C PHE A 197 -0.33 8.82 -7.47
N ALA A 198 0.64 9.24 -6.64
CA ALA A 198 0.45 9.30 -5.19
C ALA A 198 -0.67 10.27 -4.81
N ARG A 199 -0.75 11.45 -5.43
CA ARG A 199 -1.84 12.41 -5.18
C ARG A 199 -3.20 11.90 -5.64
N TRP A 200 -3.24 11.20 -6.77
CA TRP A 200 -4.45 10.52 -7.24
C TRP A 200 -4.88 9.43 -6.24
N PHE A 201 -3.96 8.59 -5.78
CA PHE A 201 -4.25 7.54 -4.80
C PHE A 201 -4.75 8.13 -3.47
N GLU A 202 -4.13 9.21 -2.99
CA GLU A 202 -4.60 9.95 -1.82
C GLU A 202 -6.01 10.51 -2.00
N SER A 203 -6.38 10.94 -3.21
CA SER A 203 -7.75 11.41 -3.48
C SER A 203 -8.78 10.29 -3.30
N ARG A 204 -8.41 9.03 -3.58
CA ARG A 204 -9.26 7.86 -3.32
C ARG A 204 -9.41 7.58 -1.82
N ILE A 205 -8.36 7.80 -1.04
CA ILE A 205 -8.43 7.72 0.44
C ILE A 205 -9.32 8.84 1.00
N ARG A 206 -9.26 10.06 0.47
CA ARG A 206 -10.08 11.18 0.97
C ARG A 206 -11.57 10.96 0.81
N LEU A 207 -12.02 10.13 -0.14
CA LEU A 207 -13.42 9.73 -0.25
C LEU A 207 -13.93 9.08 1.04
N GLU A 208 -13.12 8.22 1.65
CA GLU A 208 -13.39 7.62 2.95
C GLU A 208 -13.50 8.68 4.04
N LYS A 209 -12.51 9.58 4.16
CA LYS A 209 -12.52 10.62 5.21
C LYS A 209 -13.76 11.51 5.11
N ALA A 210 -14.11 11.94 3.90
CA ALA A 210 -15.29 12.76 3.69
C ALA A 210 -16.59 11.99 4.02
N LEU A 211 -16.66 10.69 3.70
CA LEU A 211 -17.77 9.84 4.09
C LEU A 211 -17.85 9.69 5.62
N MET A 212 -16.73 9.41 6.27
CA MET A 212 -16.64 9.23 7.72
C MET A 212 -16.96 10.52 8.48
N GLU A 213 -16.45 11.67 8.05
CA GLU A 213 -16.80 12.97 8.61
C GLU A 213 -18.29 13.25 8.47
N ARG A 214 -18.88 12.95 7.30
CA ARG A 214 -20.32 13.09 7.07
C ARG A 214 -21.13 12.18 7.99
N LEU A 215 -20.73 10.92 8.16
CA LEU A 215 -21.39 9.96 9.05
C LEU A 215 -21.22 10.35 10.52
N ALA A 216 -20.05 10.81 10.95
CA ALA A 216 -19.77 11.27 12.30
C ALA A 216 -20.57 12.53 12.66
N LEU A 217 -20.68 13.48 11.71
CA LEU A 217 -21.53 14.65 11.84
C LEU A 217 -23.01 14.25 12.00
N GLN A 218 -23.48 13.29 11.20
CA GLN A 218 -24.83 12.73 11.33
C GLN A 218 -25.04 12.01 12.67
N ALA A 219 -24.02 11.32 13.18
CA ALA A 219 -24.05 10.57 14.42
C ALA A 219 -23.75 11.41 15.68
N ARG A 220 -23.47 12.72 15.55
CA ARG A 220 -23.07 13.63 16.65
C ARG A 220 -21.87 13.11 17.47
N ALA A 221 -20.91 12.43 16.83
CA ALA A 221 -19.72 11.92 17.49
C ALA A 221 -18.58 12.96 17.48
N ALA A 222 -17.83 13.07 18.59
CA ALA A 222 -16.68 13.96 18.73
C ALA A 222 -15.40 13.36 18.10
N LYS A 223 -14.52 14.27 17.65
CA LYS A 223 -13.33 14.14 16.79
C LYS A 223 -12.44 12.90 17.00
N LEU A 224 -11.89 12.41 15.88
CA LEU A 224 -10.69 11.57 15.85
C LEU A 224 -9.46 12.42 16.24
N ASP A 225 -8.74 12.02 17.28
CA ASP A 225 -7.50 12.66 17.73
C ASP A 225 -6.30 12.44 16.78
N GLU A 226 -5.34 13.36 16.89
CA GLU A 226 -4.16 13.56 16.06
C GLU A 226 -3.03 12.54 16.34
N LEU A 227 -3.06 11.40 15.66
CA LEU A 227 -1.88 10.54 15.48
C LEU A 227 -1.13 10.90 14.20
N PRO A 228 0.21 10.70 14.12
CA PRO A 228 0.97 10.97 12.91
C PRO A 228 0.37 10.20 11.71
N ALA A 229 0.16 10.90 10.58
CA ALA A 229 -0.56 10.36 9.42
C ALA A 229 0.00 9.06 8.82
N TYR A 230 1.23 8.65 9.17
CA TYR A 230 1.83 7.38 8.73
C TYR A 230 1.51 6.19 9.65
N LYS A 231 1.07 6.42 10.89
CA LYS A 231 0.67 5.35 11.83
C LYS A 231 -0.74 4.85 11.56
N TRP A 232 -1.58 5.70 10.96
CA TRP A 232 -2.94 5.33 10.57
C TRP A 232 -2.98 4.95 9.10
N LYS A 233 -3.41 3.72 8.80
CA LYS A 233 -3.59 3.24 7.42
C LYS A 233 -5.08 3.13 7.14
N SER A 234 -5.51 3.69 6.01
CA SER A 234 -6.89 3.55 5.56
C SER A 234 -7.24 2.10 5.21
N PRO A 235 -8.52 1.73 5.20
CA PRO A 235 -9.02 0.48 4.65
C PRO A 235 -8.46 0.20 3.25
N LEU A 236 -8.42 1.20 2.35
CA LEU A 236 -7.81 1.04 1.03
C LEU A 236 -6.33 0.63 1.11
N GLN A 237 -5.53 1.30 1.94
CA GLN A 237 -4.12 0.94 2.10
C GLN A 237 -3.96 -0.48 2.64
N ARG A 238 -4.79 -0.85 3.63
CA ARG A 238 -4.81 -2.18 4.23
C ARG A 238 -5.19 -3.27 3.22
N CYS A 239 -6.22 -3.04 2.40
CA CYS A 239 -6.60 -3.94 1.32
C CYS A 239 -5.46 -4.13 0.32
N VAL A 240 -4.80 -3.05 -0.11
CA VAL A 240 -3.65 -3.15 -1.04
C VAL A 240 -2.52 -3.97 -0.42
N GLN A 241 -2.20 -3.77 0.86
CA GLN A 241 -1.18 -4.57 1.56
C GLN A 241 -1.55 -6.06 1.61
N LEU A 242 -2.79 -6.38 2.01
CA LEU A 242 -3.30 -7.75 2.09
C LEU A 242 -3.24 -8.45 0.72
N LEU A 243 -3.69 -7.77 -0.34
CA LEU A 243 -3.68 -8.30 -1.70
C LEU A 243 -2.26 -8.52 -2.22
N LYS A 244 -1.34 -7.57 -1.97
CA LYS A 244 0.08 -7.75 -2.31
C LYS A 244 0.72 -8.91 -1.55
N ARG A 245 0.42 -9.07 -0.25
CA ARG A 245 0.94 -10.19 0.54
C ARG A 245 0.39 -11.53 0.04
N HIS A 246 -0.90 -11.62 -0.22
CA HIS A 246 -1.52 -12.81 -0.81
C HIS A 246 -0.85 -13.19 -2.13
N ARG A 247 -0.61 -12.17 -2.97
CA ARG A 247 0.13 -12.32 -4.23
C ARG A 247 1.53 -12.87 -4.02
N ASP A 248 2.27 -12.34 -3.05
CA ASP A 248 3.64 -12.79 -2.78
C ASP A 248 3.70 -14.23 -2.27
N ILE A 249 2.75 -14.67 -1.44
CA ILE A 249 2.68 -16.05 -0.96
C ILE A 249 2.27 -17.02 -2.06
N MET A 250 1.26 -16.68 -2.88
CA MET A 250 0.79 -17.52 -3.97
C MET A 250 1.88 -17.75 -5.04
N PHE A 251 2.80 -16.81 -5.21
CA PHE A 251 3.87 -16.86 -6.21
C PHE A 251 5.26 -16.96 -5.58
N ALA A 252 5.38 -17.52 -4.38
CA ALA A 252 6.67 -17.72 -3.72
C ALA A 252 7.63 -18.54 -4.60
N ASP A 253 7.10 -19.55 -5.29
CA ASP A 253 7.88 -20.43 -6.19
C ASP A 253 8.01 -19.90 -7.63
N ASP A 254 7.24 -18.85 -8.01
CA ASP A 254 7.37 -18.17 -9.31
C ASP A 254 7.27 -16.63 -9.17
N PRO A 255 8.31 -15.98 -8.61
CA PRO A 255 8.29 -14.54 -8.39
C PRO A 255 8.19 -13.70 -9.68
N GLU A 256 8.52 -14.27 -10.84
CA GLU A 256 8.48 -13.58 -12.14
C GLU A 256 7.10 -13.62 -12.79
N GLY A 257 6.31 -14.68 -12.53
CA GLY A 257 4.93 -14.81 -13.02
C GLY A 257 3.90 -14.01 -12.22
N ARG A 258 4.31 -13.41 -11.11
CA ARG A 258 3.39 -12.79 -10.15
C ARG A 258 2.77 -11.47 -10.68
N PRO A 259 1.47 -11.23 -10.43
CA PRO A 259 0.78 -9.97 -10.78
C PRO A 259 1.52 -8.71 -10.34
N ALA A 260 1.68 -7.70 -11.20
CA ALA A 260 2.42 -6.48 -10.84
C ALA A 260 1.73 -5.68 -9.70
N SER A 261 2.51 -5.18 -8.75
CA SER A 261 1.95 -4.45 -7.59
C SER A 261 1.24 -3.15 -7.99
N ILE A 262 1.70 -2.48 -9.05
CA ILE A 262 1.05 -1.27 -9.58
C ILE A 262 -0.34 -1.57 -10.15
N ILE A 263 -0.54 -2.73 -10.79
CA ILE A 263 -1.85 -3.18 -11.27
C ILE A 263 -2.78 -3.42 -10.08
N ILE A 264 -2.35 -4.19 -9.08
CA ILE A 264 -3.14 -4.46 -7.86
C ILE A 264 -3.54 -3.16 -7.17
N THR A 265 -2.59 -2.25 -7.01
CA THR A 265 -2.79 -0.98 -6.31
C THR A 265 -3.77 -0.07 -7.07
N THR A 266 -3.60 0.03 -8.39
CA THR A 266 -4.44 0.86 -9.26
C THR A 266 -5.88 0.36 -9.27
N LEU A 267 -6.08 -0.94 -9.56
CA LEU A 267 -7.42 -1.53 -9.61
C LEU A 267 -8.12 -1.48 -8.25
N SER A 268 -7.39 -1.71 -7.15
CA SER A 268 -7.92 -1.56 -5.79
C SER A 268 -8.41 -0.14 -5.53
N ALA A 269 -7.60 0.87 -5.85
CA ALA A 269 -7.97 2.27 -5.62
C ALA A 269 -9.11 2.76 -6.52
N MET A 270 -9.22 2.22 -7.74
CA MET A 270 -10.34 2.48 -8.65
C MET A 270 -11.64 1.84 -8.16
N ALA A 271 -11.59 0.60 -7.66
CA ALA A 271 -12.76 -0.12 -7.17
C ALA A 271 -13.28 0.40 -5.82
N TYR A 272 -12.39 0.93 -4.98
CA TYR A 272 -12.71 1.45 -3.65
C TYR A 272 -13.64 2.67 -3.70
N MET A 273 -14.70 2.67 -2.89
CA MET A 273 -15.74 3.71 -2.87
C MET A 273 -15.78 4.50 -1.56
N GLY A 274 -14.84 4.26 -0.64
CA GLY A 274 -14.77 4.94 0.65
C GLY A 274 -15.28 4.09 1.82
N GLU A 275 -15.32 2.76 1.66
CA GLU A 275 -15.70 1.83 2.72
C GLU A 275 -14.85 2.04 3.99
N ALA A 276 -15.53 2.11 5.15
CA ALA A 276 -14.91 2.42 6.44
C ALA A 276 -14.17 1.24 7.09
N GLU A 277 -14.60 0.01 6.79
CA GLU A 277 -14.06 -1.21 7.38
C GLU A 277 -13.24 -1.97 6.33
N ILE A 278 -12.12 -2.57 6.75
CA ILE A 278 -11.19 -3.27 5.84
C ILE A 278 -11.89 -4.43 5.13
N ALA A 279 -12.71 -5.20 5.84
CA ALA A 279 -13.42 -6.34 5.25
C ALA A 279 -14.41 -5.93 4.15
N ASP A 280 -15.16 -4.84 4.36
CA ASP A 280 -16.13 -4.33 3.39
C ASP A 280 -15.40 -3.74 2.17
N ALA A 281 -14.31 -3.00 2.41
CA ALA A 281 -13.43 -2.48 1.37
C ALA A 281 -12.84 -3.62 0.51
N LEU A 282 -12.39 -4.70 1.15
CA LEU A 282 -11.78 -5.83 0.47
C LEU A 282 -12.81 -6.58 -0.40
N GLU A 283 -14.01 -6.81 0.13
CA GLU A 283 -15.12 -7.41 -0.62
C GLU A 283 -15.50 -6.56 -1.84
N ARG A 284 -15.63 -5.24 -1.66
CA ARG A 284 -15.88 -4.31 -2.77
C ARG A 284 -14.80 -4.40 -3.83
N ILE A 285 -13.54 -4.27 -3.43
CA ILE A 285 -12.38 -4.23 -4.32
C ILE A 285 -12.31 -5.52 -5.14
N LEU A 286 -12.35 -6.67 -4.48
CA LEU A 286 -12.27 -7.96 -5.14
C LEU A 286 -13.44 -8.16 -6.12
N SER A 287 -14.65 -7.77 -5.74
CA SER A 287 -15.83 -7.90 -6.60
C SER A 287 -15.82 -6.94 -7.81
N GLY A 288 -15.28 -5.73 -7.66
CA GLY A 288 -15.27 -4.71 -8.72
C GLY A 288 -14.08 -4.79 -9.68
N THR A 289 -12.98 -5.43 -9.28
CA THR A 289 -11.71 -5.43 -10.04
C THR A 289 -11.85 -5.90 -11.49
N GLU A 290 -12.67 -6.92 -11.75
CA GLU A 290 -12.81 -7.50 -13.10
C GLU A 290 -13.37 -6.51 -14.11
N SER A 291 -14.38 -5.72 -13.69
CA SER A 291 -15.03 -4.72 -14.55
C SER A 291 -14.15 -3.52 -14.91
N LEU A 292 -12.99 -3.38 -14.27
CA LEU A 292 -12.07 -2.26 -14.47
C LEU A 292 -10.95 -2.59 -15.48
N ILE A 293 -10.85 -3.84 -15.92
CA ILE A 293 -9.89 -4.27 -16.93
C ILE A 293 -10.55 -4.16 -18.29
N ASN A 294 -9.98 -3.33 -19.16
CA ASN A 294 -10.50 -3.14 -20.51
C ASN A 294 -10.31 -4.40 -21.36
N PRO A 295 -11.19 -4.69 -22.32
CA PRO A 295 -11.02 -5.81 -23.25
C PRO A 295 -9.84 -5.60 -24.22
N TYR A 296 -9.47 -4.34 -24.48
CA TYR A 296 -8.40 -3.94 -25.40
C TYR A 296 -7.42 -3.00 -24.70
N SER A 297 -6.22 -2.83 -25.27
CA SER A 297 -5.22 -1.91 -24.72
C SER A 297 -5.72 -0.45 -24.78
N PRO A 298 -5.47 0.38 -23.77
CA PRO A 298 -4.82 0.05 -22.50
C PRO A 298 -5.68 -0.88 -21.62
N ARG A 299 -5.16 -2.08 -21.28
CA ARG A 299 -5.85 -3.10 -20.48
C ARG A 299 -6.08 -2.59 -19.06
N VAL A 300 -5.05 -1.96 -18.48
CA VAL A 300 -5.11 -1.26 -17.19
C VAL A 300 -4.55 0.15 -17.39
N PRO A 301 -5.40 1.11 -17.78
CA PRO A 301 -4.97 2.49 -18.01
C PRO A 301 -4.36 3.11 -16.74
N ASN A 302 -3.25 3.83 -16.89
CA ASN A 302 -2.68 4.62 -15.80
C ASN A 302 -3.61 5.82 -15.51
N PRO A 303 -4.16 5.96 -14.29
CA PRO A 303 -5.12 7.03 -13.96
C PRO A 303 -4.55 8.44 -14.06
N VAL A 304 -3.22 8.58 -14.10
CA VAL A 304 -2.53 9.88 -14.22
C VAL A 304 -1.84 10.09 -15.57
N ASN A 305 -1.97 9.11 -16.47
CA ASN A 305 -1.58 9.17 -17.87
C ASN A 305 -2.37 8.11 -18.65
N PRO A 306 -3.66 8.34 -18.98
CA PRO A 306 -4.56 7.29 -19.42
C PRO A 306 -4.17 6.52 -20.69
N ASP A 307 -3.26 7.07 -21.50
CA ASP A 307 -2.71 6.39 -22.68
C ASP A 307 -1.62 5.36 -22.34
N GLU A 308 -1.04 5.39 -21.12
CA GLU A 308 -0.11 4.37 -20.63
C GLU A 308 -0.87 3.15 -20.08
N ASP A 309 -0.47 1.96 -20.52
CA ASP A 309 -1.00 0.69 -20.03
C ASP A 309 -0.06 0.10 -18.97
N PHE A 310 -0.53 -0.02 -17.71
CA PHE A 310 0.24 -0.72 -16.67
C PHE A 310 0.31 -2.23 -16.86
N ALA A 311 -0.51 -2.77 -17.77
CA ALA A 311 -0.48 -4.17 -18.18
C ALA A 311 0.22 -4.35 -19.55
N ASP A 312 1.07 -3.41 -19.98
CA ASP A 312 1.89 -3.50 -21.21
C ASP A 312 2.63 -4.84 -21.33
N ARG A 313 3.12 -5.39 -20.21
CA ARG A 313 3.82 -6.69 -20.17
C ARG A 313 2.94 -7.90 -20.43
N TRP A 314 1.61 -7.80 -20.36
CA TRP A 314 0.71 -8.95 -20.60
C TRP A 314 0.73 -9.41 -22.06
N THR A 315 0.98 -8.48 -22.99
CA THR A 315 1.03 -8.75 -24.43
C THR A 315 2.45 -8.82 -24.98
N ASP A 316 3.48 -8.71 -24.12
CA ASP A 316 4.87 -8.82 -24.51
C ASP A 316 5.21 -10.25 -24.93
N GLN A 317 5.48 -10.44 -26.23
CA GLN A 317 5.80 -11.74 -26.80
C GLN A 317 7.04 -12.38 -26.17
N ALA A 318 8.02 -11.59 -25.73
CA ALA A 318 9.21 -12.09 -25.05
C ALA A 318 8.88 -12.68 -23.67
N LEU A 319 7.75 -12.30 -23.09
CA LEU A 319 7.23 -12.80 -21.81
C LEU A 319 6.05 -13.76 -21.99
N GLY A 320 5.76 -14.19 -23.22
CA GLY A 320 4.58 -15.02 -23.52
C GLY A 320 4.55 -16.34 -22.74
N ASN A 321 5.72 -16.91 -22.43
CA ASN A 321 5.83 -18.12 -21.60
C ASN A 321 5.46 -17.90 -20.12
N LYS A 322 5.41 -16.66 -19.64
CA LYS A 322 5.07 -16.32 -18.24
C LYS A 322 3.57 -16.21 -17.99
N ASN A 323 2.73 -16.18 -19.03
CA ASN A 323 1.27 -16.14 -18.92
C ASN A 323 0.75 -15.08 -17.91
N LEU A 324 1.36 -13.88 -17.90
CA LEU A 324 1.16 -12.88 -16.83
C LEU A 324 -0.30 -12.48 -16.62
N GLU A 325 -1.07 -12.33 -17.69
CA GLU A 325 -2.51 -12.04 -17.59
C GLU A 325 -3.28 -13.20 -16.96
N ALA A 326 -3.02 -14.44 -17.41
CA ALA A 326 -3.68 -15.62 -16.84
C ALA A 326 -3.33 -15.81 -15.36
N ASN A 327 -2.09 -15.52 -14.97
CA ASN A 327 -1.64 -15.51 -13.59
C ASN A 327 -2.37 -14.45 -12.75
N PHE A 328 -2.60 -13.26 -13.30
CA PHE A 328 -3.44 -12.23 -12.66
C PHE A 328 -4.87 -12.74 -12.40
N TRP A 329 -5.51 -13.32 -13.41
CA TRP A 329 -6.87 -13.84 -13.25
C TRP A 329 -6.94 -15.02 -12.28
N SER A 330 -5.96 -15.91 -12.30
CA SER A 330 -5.83 -17.02 -11.35
C SER A 330 -5.71 -16.50 -9.92
N TRP A 331 -4.82 -15.53 -9.71
CA TRP A 331 -4.63 -14.86 -8.42
C TRP A 331 -5.89 -14.17 -7.93
N LEU A 332 -6.58 -13.40 -8.78
CA LEU A 332 -7.79 -12.68 -8.39
C LEU A 332 -8.91 -13.63 -7.93
N ARG A 333 -9.11 -14.74 -8.65
CA ARG A 333 -10.07 -15.79 -8.26
C ARG A 333 -9.70 -16.43 -6.93
N GLN A 334 -8.42 -16.76 -6.74
CA GLN A 334 -7.95 -17.37 -5.50
C GLN A 334 -8.08 -16.40 -4.31
N ALA A 335 -7.73 -15.13 -4.50
CA ALA A 335 -7.86 -14.10 -3.48
C ALA A 335 -9.33 -13.90 -3.06
N LYS A 336 -10.27 -13.87 -4.01
CA LYS A 336 -11.72 -13.84 -3.73
C LYS A 336 -12.12 -14.98 -2.80
N LEU A 337 -11.77 -16.20 -3.15
CA LEU A 337 -12.11 -17.40 -2.39
C LEU A 337 -11.48 -17.39 -0.99
N ASP A 338 -10.18 -17.09 -0.89
CA ASP A 338 -9.44 -17.18 0.36
C ASP A 338 -9.90 -16.11 1.37
N PHE A 339 -10.10 -14.86 0.94
CA PHE A 339 -10.59 -13.81 1.84
C PHE A 339 -12.06 -13.97 2.24
N GLU A 340 -12.91 -14.49 1.33
CA GLU A 340 -14.28 -14.84 1.68
C GLU A 340 -14.32 -15.96 2.73
N THR A 341 -13.51 -17.01 2.54
CA THR A 341 -13.42 -18.17 3.44
C THR A 341 -12.92 -17.75 4.82
N VAL A 342 -11.81 -17.01 4.88
CA VAL A 342 -11.22 -16.51 6.14
C VAL A 342 -12.18 -15.58 6.87
N GLY A 343 -12.86 -14.67 6.17
CA GLY A 343 -13.81 -13.75 6.79
C GLY A 343 -15.07 -14.43 7.38
N LYS A 344 -15.46 -15.58 6.83
CA LYS A 344 -16.59 -16.39 7.31
C LYS A 344 -16.21 -17.38 8.42
N GLN A 345 -14.92 -17.67 8.59
CA GLN A 345 -14.44 -18.61 9.60
C GLN A 345 -14.75 -18.12 11.03
N ARG A 346 -15.04 -19.08 11.91
CA ARG A 346 -15.34 -18.84 13.33
C ARG A 346 -14.44 -19.65 14.27
N ASN A 347 -13.80 -20.70 13.76
CA ASN A 347 -12.80 -21.44 14.50
C ASN A 347 -11.45 -20.69 14.46
N PRO A 348 -10.91 -20.24 15.60
CA PRO A 348 -9.66 -19.50 15.68
C PRO A 348 -8.45 -20.28 15.13
N GLU A 349 -8.39 -21.59 15.36
CA GLU A 349 -7.31 -22.44 14.87
C GLU A 349 -7.29 -22.48 13.33
N LEU A 350 -8.46 -22.60 12.69
CA LEU A 350 -8.60 -22.53 11.24
C LEU A 350 -8.30 -21.12 10.67
N ILE A 351 -8.56 -20.05 11.43
CA ILE A 351 -8.16 -18.69 11.04
C ILE A 351 -6.64 -18.57 11.03
N VAL A 352 -5.97 -19.05 12.08
CA VAL A 352 -4.51 -19.05 12.18
C VAL A 352 -3.89 -19.86 11.03
N GLU A 353 -4.43 -21.04 10.76
CA GLU A 353 -3.96 -21.89 9.67
C GLU A 353 -4.09 -21.19 8.31
N ALA A 354 -5.24 -20.61 8.01
CA ALA A 354 -5.46 -19.91 6.76
C ALA A 354 -4.58 -18.64 6.63
N ALA A 355 -4.41 -17.89 7.72
CA ALA A 355 -3.52 -16.72 7.74
C ALA A 355 -2.05 -17.12 7.49
N ARG A 356 -1.61 -18.24 8.06
CA ARG A 356 -0.28 -18.81 7.77
C ARG A 356 -0.16 -19.27 6.32
N ALA A 357 -1.10 -20.08 5.84
CA ALA A 357 -1.01 -20.71 4.53
C ALA A 357 -1.15 -19.69 3.37
N LYS A 358 -2.01 -18.69 3.52
CA LYS A 358 -2.37 -17.76 2.43
C LYS A 358 -1.68 -16.41 2.50
N LEU A 359 -1.21 -16.03 3.69
CA LEU A 359 -0.60 -14.73 3.93
C LEU A 359 0.76 -14.82 4.64
N GLY A 360 1.24 -16.03 4.96
CA GLY A 360 2.54 -16.23 5.57
C GLY A 360 2.69 -15.47 6.88
N VAL A 361 1.61 -15.36 7.67
CA VAL A 361 1.62 -14.72 8.99
C VAL A 361 1.37 -15.73 10.09
N SER A 362 2.06 -15.57 11.21
CA SER A 362 1.81 -16.38 12.41
C SER A 362 0.97 -15.56 13.39
N LEU A 363 -0.26 -16.01 13.62
CA LEU A 363 -1.18 -15.45 14.61
C LEU A 363 -1.31 -16.41 15.80
N ASN A 364 -1.67 -15.89 16.97
CA ASN A 364 -1.94 -16.68 18.17
C ASN A 364 -3.45 -16.91 18.31
N ALA A 365 -3.87 -18.19 18.41
CA ALA A 365 -5.28 -18.56 18.49
C ALA A 365 -5.97 -18.06 19.77
N ASP A 366 -5.27 -18.03 20.90
CA ASP A 366 -5.82 -17.58 22.19
C ASP A 366 -5.95 -16.05 22.24
N ASP A 367 -5.00 -15.33 21.65
CA ASP A 367 -5.13 -13.89 21.45
C ASP A 367 -6.31 -13.58 20.54
N LEU A 368 -6.48 -14.33 19.44
CA LEU A 368 -7.63 -14.20 18.55
C LEU A 368 -8.96 -14.52 19.26
N LYS A 369 -9.03 -15.58 20.07
CA LYS A 369 -10.23 -15.90 20.89
C LYS A 369 -10.63 -14.72 21.75
N THR A 370 -9.65 -14.14 22.44
CA THR A 370 -9.85 -12.98 23.31
C THR A 370 -10.36 -11.77 22.52
N LYS A 371 -9.70 -11.42 21.42
CA LYS A 371 -10.04 -10.24 20.60
C LYS A 371 -11.35 -10.38 19.82
N LEU A 372 -11.68 -11.60 19.39
CA LEU A 372 -12.93 -11.90 18.67
C LEU A 372 -14.10 -12.15 19.64
N GLY A 373 -13.85 -12.24 20.95
CA GLY A 373 -14.86 -12.57 21.95
C GLY A 373 -15.37 -14.01 21.82
N ILE A 374 -14.58 -14.89 21.20
CA ILE A 374 -14.88 -16.30 20.98
C ILE A 374 -14.35 -17.06 22.19
N GLY A 375 -15.07 -16.97 23.31
CA GLY A 375 -14.71 -17.66 24.55
C GLY A 375 -14.70 -16.78 25.80
N SER A 376 -15.87 -16.30 26.23
CA SER A 376 -16.22 -16.13 27.67
C SER A 376 -17.74 -15.92 27.82
N LYS A 377 -18.51 -16.95 27.45
CA LYS A 377 -19.87 -17.16 27.98
C LYS A 377 -20.03 -18.56 28.57
N GLY A 378 -18.94 -19.06 29.18
CA GLY A 378 -18.92 -20.33 29.91
C GLY A 378 -19.07 -20.18 31.43
N ASP A 379 -19.05 -18.97 31.98
CA ASP A 379 -18.94 -18.75 33.43
C ASP A 379 -20.15 -18.01 34.07
N LEU A 380 -21.32 -18.10 33.44
CA LEU A 380 -22.59 -17.60 33.99
C LEU A 380 -23.45 -18.67 34.68
N LEU A 381 -22.84 -19.78 35.08
CA LEU A 381 -23.41 -20.65 36.11
C LEU A 381 -22.38 -20.77 37.24
N LYS A 382 -22.31 -19.72 38.08
CA LYS A 382 -21.86 -19.92 39.45
C LYS A 382 -22.78 -20.98 40.07
N PRO A 383 -22.26 -22.10 40.61
CA PRO A 383 -23.05 -22.91 41.53
C PRO A 383 -23.53 -21.97 42.63
N ALA A 384 -24.83 -22.01 42.94
CA ALA A 384 -25.37 -21.27 44.07
C ALA A 384 -24.51 -21.59 45.30
N ALA A 385 -23.85 -20.57 45.85
CA ALA A 385 -23.14 -20.71 47.11
C ALA A 385 -24.19 -21.09 48.17
N VAL A 386 -24.09 -22.32 48.69
CA VAL A 386 -24.84 -22.73 49.87
C VAL A 386 -24.34 -21.85 51.02
N PRO A 387 -25.20 -21.04 51.67
CA PRO A 387 -24.78 -20.30 52.85
C PRO A 387 -24.50 -21.32 53.94
N ALA A 388 -23.23 -21.44 54.35
CA ALA A 388 -22.90 -22.10 55.60
C ALA A 388 -23.49 -21.26 56.73
N GLY A 389 -24.58 -21.72 57.37
CA GLY A 389 -25.06 -21.08 58.59
C GLY A 389 -26.54 -21.16 58.96
N LEU A 390 -27.40 -21.92 58.27
CA LEU A 390 -28.79 -22.08 58.73
C LEU A 390 -28.94 -23.34 59.60
N LYS A 391 -28.87 -23.16 60.92
CA LYS A 391 -29.35 -24.14 61.90
C LYS A 391 -30.86 -24.04 62.01
N PHE A 392 -31.57 -25.11 61.67
CA PHE A 392 -32.98 -25.27 62.00
C PHE A 392 -33.11 -25.76 63.44
N PRO A 393 -34.10 -25.29 64.22
CA PRO A 393 -34.34 -25.79 65.57
C PRO A 393 -34.97 -27.19 65.54
N ASP A 394 -34.49 -28.10 66.40
CA ASP A 394 -34.92 -29.51 66.49
C ASP A 394 -36.34 -29.73 67.04
N LYS A 395 -37.18 -28.69 67.11
CA LYS A 395 -38.54 -28.81 67.67
C LYS A 395 -39.58 -28.19 66.74
N PRO A 396 -40.74 -28.87 66.51
CA PRO A 396 -41.82 -28.34 65.70
C PRO A 396 -42.34 -27.02 66.26
N LEU A 397 -42.44 -26.00 65.40
CA LEU A 397 -43.06 -24.71 65.73
C LEU A 397 -44.58 -24.89 65.83
N ILE A 398 -45.13 -24.77 67.04
CA ILE A 398 -46.57 -24.77 67.29
C ILE A 398 -47.08 -23.31 67.16
N PRO A 399 -48.00 -23.00 66.22
CA PRO A 399 -48.53 -21.65 66.06
C PRO A 399 -49.35 -21.22 67.28
N LYS A 400 -49.03 -20.06 67.87
CA LYS A 400 -49.89 -19.42 68.88
C LYS A 400 -50.94 -18.54 68.19
N LYS A 401 -52.19 -18.62 68.66
CA LYS A 401 -53.30 -17.76 68.22
C LYS A 401 -52.94 -16.27 68.41
N PRO A 402 -53.33 -15.38 67.47
CA PRO A 402 -53.17 -13.96 67.65
C PRO A 402 -54.03 -13.47 68.82
N ALA A 403 -53.43 -12.73 69.75
CA ALA A 403 -54.16 -11.94 70.74
C ALA A 403 -54.82 -10.76 70.01
N GLY A 404 -56.11 -10.55 70.30
CA GLY A 404 -56.98 -9.63 69.59
C GLY A 404 -56.65 -8.14 69.74
N PHE A 405 -57.01 -7.43 68.67
CA PHE A 405 -57.79 -6.18 68.58
C PHE A 405 -57.64 -5.10 69.67
N ALA A 406 -57.30 -3.90 69.20
CA ALA A 406 -58.18 -2.74 69.32
C ALA A 406 -58.22 -2.01 67.97
#